data_AF-A0A925FE76-F1
#
_entry.id   AF-A0A925FE76-F1
#
_cell.length_a   1.000
_cell.length_b   1.000
_cell.length_c   1.000
_cell.angle_alpha   90.00
_cell.angle_beta   90.00
_cell.angle_gamma   90.00
#
_symmetry.space_group_name_H-M   'P 1'
#
loop_
_entity.id
_entity.type
_entity.pdbx_description
1 polymer ?
#
loop_
_entity_poly.entity_id
_entity_poly.type
_entity_poly.pdbx_seq_one_letter_code
_entity_poly.pdbx_strand_id
1 'polypeptide(L)'
;MNVRQKGIAAMLAALTLAACSDAPSTAPPQVLAPSFDISTAAACGTTTTVNLERTTGAVVGTVQAWNDATDLHVAFTGTQVTWHESFVNVSLTAGAIPLLPNGTPKLGAFAYRKSHNPRVGTYEYVIPLSSVGGTTGTDLVIAAIAILAGGPPAAVSYGDGTKINPPAAHEYFVHTVQRCGSPPPPPPGKDIVVFNDINVFDAGATTNANNVQMVKNLANYTTSGPRNAATQVAWDRGRNARCGTTGNNECNDTNMGNTRSAITSQGLTMVDIFSSSGTLDDIIATQGANWKSIWLWTPLQAFTVEEVNALKQFANEGGRVVFIGEFLGYYPQSGIDLENQFLLDMGAVMTNTGGAVNCGYNTLPATSLRPHQITTGVSTLTIACSSVLIPGPNDFPLYYDLANTNVLSAVATIDVNPISTSRSRYSNFVSMLQPTAGLVNSSSTGR
;
A
#
# COMPACT_ATOMS: atom_id res chain seq x y z
N MET A 1 -48.61 36.18 -64.47
CA MET A 1 -48.37 35.59 -65.80
C MET A 1 -47.90 34.15 -65.59
N ASN A 2 -48.76 33.21 -65.99
CA ASN A 2 -48.59 31.79 -66.40
C ASN A 2 -47.74 30.87 -65.49
N VAL A 3 -48.31 30.01 -64.63
CA VAL A 3 -49.21 28.85 -64.83
C VAL A 3 -48.56 27.77 -65.73
N ARG A 4 -48.23 26.60 -65.15
CA ARG A 4 -48.89 25.29 -65.45
C ARG A 4 -48.24 24.11 -64.71
N GLN A 5 -49.01 23.55 -63.77
CA GLN A 5 -49.06 22.10 -63.52
C GLN A 5 -49.53 21.37 -64.79
N LYS A 6 -49.05 20.13 -64.98
CA LYS A 6 -49.84 18.96 -65.41
C LYS A 6 -49.05 17.69 -65.16
N GLY A 7 -49.62 16.78 -64.38
CA GLY A 7 -49.13 15.41 -64.25
C GLY A 7 -49.60 14.52 -65.39
N ILE A 8 -48.89 13.42 -65.61
CA ILE A 8 -49.36 12.20 -66.28
C ILE A 8 -48.76 11.01 -65.53
N ALA A 9 -49.63 10.03 -65.25
CA ALA A 9 -49.33 8.79 -64.58
C ALA A 9 -48.95 7.66 -65.56
N ALA A 10 -48.26 6.66 -64.99
CA ALA A 10 -48.20 5.24 -65.35
C ALA A 10 -47.44 4.81 -66.63
N MET A 11 -46.37 4.01 -66.45
CA MET A 11 -46.42 2.59 -66.82
C MET A 11 -45.26 1.78 -66.21
N LEU A 12 -45.65 0.62 -65.70
CA LEU A 12 -44.84 -0.51 -65.23
C LEU A 12 -43.93 -1.05 -66.35
N ALA A 13 -42.65 -1.29 -66.03
CA ALA A 13 -41.85 -2.29 -66.73
C ALA A 13 -40.93 -2.95 -65.70
N ALA A 14 -41.26 -4.19 -65.36
CA ALA A 14 -40.40 -5.09 -64.61
C ALA A 14 -39.20 -5.47 -65.49
N LEU A 15 -37.98 -5.20 -65.01
CA LEU A 15 -36.78 -5.84 -65.50
C LEU A 15 -35.99 -6.37 -64.30
N THR A 16 -36.13 -7.67 -64.07
CA THR A 16 -35.27 -8.47 -63.21
C THR A 16 -33.87 -8.52 -63.81
N LEU A 17 -32.88 -7.96 -63.11
CA LEU A 17 -31.47 -8.25 -63.33
C LEU A 17 -30.83 -8.61 -61.99
N ALA A 18 -30.28 -9.81 -62.00
CA ALA A 18 -29.63 -10.52 -60.93
C ALA A 18 -28.35 -9.83 -60.41
N ALA A 19 -28.06 -10.16 -59.14
CA ALA A 19 -26.73 -10.35 -58.57
C ALA A 19 -25.79 -9.12 -58.47
N CYS A 20 -25.83 -8.47 -57.32
CA CYS A 20 -24.59 -8.03 -56.66
C CYS A 20 -24.31 -9.03 -55.53
N SER A 21 -23.31 -9.87 -55.75
CA SER A 21 -22.74 -10.79 -54.78
C SER A 21 -22.20 -10.02 -53.58
N ASP A 22 -22.66 -10.37 -52.38
CA ASP A 22 -21.88 -10.18 -51.17
C ASP A 22 -20.56 -10.94 -51.36
N ALA A 23 -19.49 -10.21 -51.66
CA ALA A 23 -18.16 -10.77 -51.61
C ALA A 23 -17.92 -11.15 -50.14
N PRO A 24 -17.70 -12.44 -49.81
CA PRO A 24 -17.27 -12.79 -48.47
C PRO A 24 -15.94 -12.06 -48.25
N SER A 25 -15.93 -11.15 -47.28
CA SER A 25 -14.70 -10.59 -46.74
C SER A 25 -13.90 -11.75 -46.16
N THR A 26 -13.02 -12.33 -46.98
CA THR A 26 -11.99 -13.25 -46.55
C THR A 26 -10.91 -12.42 -45.88
N ALA A 27 -11.24 -11.82 -44.73
CA ALA A 27 -10.20 -11.50 -43.76
C ALA A 27 -9.47 -12.83 -43.50
N PRO A 28 -8.16 -12.92 -43.76
CA PRO A 28 -7.43 -14.14 -43.51
C PRO A 28 -7.69 -14.55 -42.06
N PRO A 29 -7.92 -15.85 -41.77
CA PRO A 29 -8.11 -16.32 -40.41
C PRO A 29 -6.97 -15.75 -39.57
N GLN A 30 -7.32 -14.97 -38.54
CA GLN A 30 -6.32 -14.53 -37.58
C GLN A 30 -5.75 -15.79 -36.96
N VAL A 31 -4.56 -16.18 -37.44
CA VAL A 31 -3.75 -17.20 -36.80
C VAL A 31 -3.52 -16.65 -35.40
N LEU A 32 -4.23 -17.21 -34.42
CA LEU A 32 -4.01 -16.89 -33.02
C LEU A 32 -2.52 -17.09 -32.78
N ALA A 33 -1.84 -15.98 -32.51
CA ALA A 33 -0.44 -16.00 -32.15
C ALA A 33 -0.27 -17.02 -31.00
N PRO A 34 0.75 -17.88 -31.04
CA PRO A 34 1.00 -18.76 -29.91
C PRO A 34 1.12 -17.89 -28.65
N SER A 35 0.24 -18.12 -27.69
CA SER A 35 0.37 -17.56 -26.36
C SER A 35 1.45 -18.37 -25.66
N PHE A 36 2.50 -17.69 -25.20
CA PHE A 36 3.25 -18.23 -24.07
C PHE A 36 2.41 -17.95 -22.84
N ASP A 37 2.11 -19.00 -22.08
CA ASP A 37 1.41 -18.87 -20.82
C ASP A 37 2.27 -18.03 -19.89
N ILE A 38 1.68 -16.94 -19.40
CA ILE A 38 2.24 -16.20 -18.28
C ILE A 38 2.29 -17.17 -17.11
N SER A 39 3.44 -17.26 -16.47
CA SER A 39 3.70 -18.09 -15.32
C SER A 39 2.57 -17.94 -14.30
N THR A 40 2.10 -19.08 -13.77
CA THR A 40 1.20 -19.11 -12.63
C THR A 40 1.95 -18.98 -11.30
N ALA A 41 3.21 -18.49 -11.32
CA ALA A 41 3.98 -18.24 -10.12
C ALA A 41 3.19 -17.32 -9.19
N ALA A 42 3.04 -17.76 -7.94
CA ALA A 42 2.32 -17.00 -6.94
C ALA A 42 3.10 -15.71 -6.64
N ALA A 43 2.49 -14.57 -6.96
CA ALA A 43 3.09 -13.28 -6.64
C ALA A 43 3.27 -13.11 -5.12
N CYS A 44 4.45 -12.62 -4.76
CA CYS A 44 4.72 -12.15 -3.42
C CYS A 44 4.08 -10.76 -3.30
N GLY A 45 2.89 -10.70 -2.71
CA GLY A 45 2.15 -9.45 -2.54
C GLY A 45 1.51 -8.92 -3.82
N THR A 46 1.51 -7.60 -3.98
CA THR A 46 0.74 -6.87 -5.01
C THR A 46 1.48 -6.81 -6.35
N THR A 47 0.81 -7.15 -7.44
CA THR A 47 1.38 -6.96 -8.79
C THR A 47 1.32 -5.48 -9.19
N THR A 48 2.47 -4.90 -9.57
CA THR A 48 2.49 -3.57 -10.21
C THR A 48 1.97 -3.72 -11.63
N THR A 49 0.91 -3.00 -11.99
CA THR A 49 0.33 -3.03 -13.34
C THR A 49 0.32 -1.62 -13.92
N VAL A 50 0.86 -1.46 -15.13
CA VAL A 50 0.84 -0.21 -15.90
C VAL A 50 0.31 -0.44 -17.31
N ASN A 51 -0.15 0.61 -17.97
CA ASN A 51 -0.54 0.53 -19.38
C ASN A 51 0.69 0.29 -20.25
N LEU A 52 0.53 -0.45 -21.35
CA LEU A 52 1.49 -0.47 -22.44
C LEU A 52 1.00 0.54 -23.50
N GLU A 53 1.71 1.65 -23.66
CA GLU A 53 1.25 2.79 -24.46
C GLU A 53 2.18 3.07 -25.64
N ARG A 54 1.60 3.44 -26.78
CA ARG A 54 2.34 3.99 -27.92
C ARG A 54 2.87 5.39 -27.59
N THR A 55 3.85 5.85 -28.36
CA THR A 55 4.29 7.27 -28.33
C THR A 55 3.18 8.29 -28.58
N THR A 56 2.04 7.86 -29.14
CA THR A 56 0.85 8.68 -29.35
C THR A 56 -0.08 8.75 -28.12
N GLY A 57 0.23 8.06 -27.03
CA GLY A 57 -0.64 7.90 -25.85
C GLY A 57 -1.77 6.86 -26.03
N ALA A 58 -1.73 6.06 -27.10
CA ALA A 58 -2.73 5.01 -27.30
C ALA A 58 -2.34 3.75 -26.52
N VAL A 59 -3.22 3.30 -25.61
CA VAL A 59 -3.06 2.05 -24.85
C VAL A 59 -3.25 0.86 -25.79
N VAL A 60 -2.28 -0.04 -25.82
CA VAL A 60 -2.28 -1.25 -26.65
C VAL A 60 -2.20 -2.55 -25.85
N GLY A 61 -2.06 -2.44 -24.54
CA GLY A 61 -1.92 -3.58 -23.64
C GLY A 61 -1.58 -3.14 -22.23
N THR A 62 -1.01 -4.07 -21.45
CA THR A 62 -0.52 -3.84 -20.09
C THR A 62 0.87 -4.42 -19.91
N VAL A 63 1.63 -3.84 -18.98
CA VAL A 63 2.83 -4.45 -18.40
C VAL A 63 2.57 -4.73 -16.93
N GLN A 64 2.88 -5.94 -16.49
CA GLN A 64 2.78 -6.36 -15.11
C GLN A 64 4.16 -6.72 -14.58
N ALA A 65 4.45 -6.31 -13.34
CA ALA A 65 5.62 -6.74 -12.61
C ALA A 65 5.25 -7.26 -11.22
N TRP A 66 5.77 -8.44 -10.89
CA TRP A 66 5.67 -9.04 -9.57
C TRP A 66 6.95 -9.84 -9.31
N ASN A 67 7.21 -10.21 -8.07
CA ASN A 67 8.27 -11.15 -7.77
C ASN A 67 7.70 -12.40 -7.10
N ASP A 68 8.37 -13.52 -7.29
CA ASP A 68 8.28 -14.69 -6.42
C ASP A 68 9.49 -14.72 -5.46
N ALA A 69 9.78 -15.88 -4.84
CA ALA A 69 10.86 -16.02 -3.86
C ALA A 69 12.26 -15.82 -4.45
N THR A 70 12.43 -16.03 -5.75
CA THR A 70 13.73 -16.04 -6.42
C THR A 70 13.80 -15.04 -7.57
N ASP A 71 12.69 -14.76 -8.21
CA ASP A 71 12.64 -14.10 -9.50
C ASP A 71 11.69 -12.90 -9.51
N LEU A 72 12.09 -11.87 -10.25
CA LEU A 72 11.21 -10.83 -10.75
C LEU A 72 10.60 -11.31 -12.06
N HIS A 73 9.29 -11.17 -12.18
CA HIS A 73 8.52 -11.46 -13.37
C HIS A 73 8.07 -10.14 -14.00
N VAL A 74 8.30 -9.97 -15.30
CA VAL A 74 7.81 -8.82 -16.08
C VAL A 74 7.05 -9.34 -17.30
N ALA A 75 5.73 -9.23 -17.26
CA ALA A 75 4.85 -9.74 -18.31
C ALA A 75 4.23 -8.63 -19.13
N PHE A 76 4.20 -8.83 -20.45
CA PHE A 76 3.51 -8.01 -21.42
C PHE A 76 2.24 -8.74 -21.87
N THR A 77 1.12 -8.03 -21.91
CA THR A 77 -0.16 -8.54 -22.46
C THR A 77 -0.76 -7.54 -23.43
N GLY A 78 -0.91 -7.93 -24.69
CA GLY A 78 -1.48 -7.10 -25.75
C GLY A 78 -2.96 -7.39 -25.92
N THR A 79 -3.80 -6.34 -25.90
CA THR A 79 -5.26 -6.51 -25.97
C THR A 79 -5.73 -6.78 -27.41
N GLN A 80 -5.03 -6.24 -28.41
CA GLN A 80 -5.39 -6.34 -29.84
C GLN A 80 -4.16 -6.26 -30.77
N VAL A 81 -2.96 -6.44 -30.23
CA VAL A 81 -1.71 -6.30 -30.98
C VAL A 81 -0.81 -7.48 -30.69
N THR A 82 0.02 -7.82 -31.67
CA THR A 82 1.14 -8.74 -31.48
C THR A 82 2.42 -7.97 -31.67
N TRP A 83 3.48 -8.39 -30.98
CA TRP A 83 4.82 -7.82 -31.13
C TRP A 83 5.80 -8.85 -31.65
N HIS A 84 6.83 -8.34 -32.33
CA HIS A 84 7.92 -9.14 -32.85
C HIS A 84 9.21 -8.95 -32.06
N GLU A 85 9.31 -7.91 -31.22
CA GLU A 85 10.41 -7.73 -30.29
C GLU A 85 9.92 -7.14 -28.96
N SER A 86 10.63 -7.47 -27.90
CA SER A 86 10.41 -6.93 -26.55
C SER A 86 11.74 -6.75 -25.85
N PHE A 87 11.81 -5.76 -24.96
CA PHE A 87 13.01 -5.37 -24.23
C PHE A 87 12.63 -5.01 -22.80
N VAL A 88 13.44 -5.43 -21.83
CA VAL A 88 13.32 -5.05 -20.42
C VAL A 88 14.69 -4.65 -19.89
N ASN A 89 14.75 -3.50 -19.22
CA ASN A 89 15.85 -3.12 -18.35
C ASN A 89 15.35 -3.01 -16.91
N VAL A 90 16.12 -3.55 -15.97
CA VAL A 90 15.85 -3.48 -14.54
C VAL A 90 17.08 -2.91 -13.86
N SER A 91 16.90 -1.87 -13.05
CA SER A 91 17.99 -1.22 -12.33
C SER A 91 17.54 -0.66 -10.98
N LEU A 92 18.48 -0.35 -10.09
CA LEU A 92 18.18 0.26 -8.77
C LEU A 92 17.90 1.77 -8.86
N THR A 93 18.25 2.41 -9.98
CA THR A 93 18.00 3.83 -10.21
C THR A 93 17.63 4.08 -11.67
N ALA A 94 16.89 5.16 -11.94
CA ALA A 94 16.53 5.58 -13.29
C ALA A 94 17.76 5.99 -14.13
N GLY A 95 18.78 6.57 -13.49
CA GLY A 95 20.02 7.00 -14.17
C GLY A 95 20.87 5.85 -14.72
N ALA A 96 20.60 4.60 -14.30
CA ALA A 96 21.27 3.41 -14.80
C ALA A 96 20.60 2.81 -16.05
N ILE A 97 19.45 3.33 -16.50
CA ILE A 97 18.82 2.89 -17.75
C ILE A 97 19.75 3.28 -18.92
N PRO A 98 20.16 2.35 -19.80
CA PRO A 98 21.01 2.68 -20.93
C PRO A 98 20.32 3.60 -21.93
N LEU A 99 20.88 4.81 -22.14
CA LEU A 99 20.36 5.80 -23.09
C LEU A 99 21.35 6.08 -24.23
N LEU A 100 20.81 6.49 -25.38
CA LEU A 100 21.55 7.16 -26.45
C LEU A 100 21.78 8.65 -26.08
N PRO A 101 22.71 9.35 -26.76
CA PRO A 101 22.98 10.77 -26.49
C PRO A 101 21.74 11.70 -26.60
N ASN A 102 20.73 11.29 -27.37
CA ASN A 102 19.46 12.03 -27.51
C ASN A 102 18.44 11.70 -26.40
N GLY A 103 18.82 10.94 -25.37
CA GLY A 103 17.93 10.57 -24.26
C GLY A 103 16.98 9.41 -24.53
N THR A 104 17.02 8.80 -25.72
CA THR A 104 16.20 7.64 -26.05
C THR A 104 16.81 6.34 -25.52
N PRO A 105 16.04 5.35 -25.04
CA PRO A 105 16.57 4.07 -24.61
C PRO A 105 17.43 3.38 -25.67
N LYS A 106 18.65 2.99 -25.28
CA LYS A 106 19.55 2.21 -26.12
C LYS A 106 19.14 0.74 -26.06
N LEU A 107 18.11 0.35 -26.82
CA LEU A 107 17.50 -0.99 -26.80
C LEU A 107 18.52 -2.13 -26.91
N GLY A 108 19.55 -1.98 -27.76
CA GLY A 108 20.61 -2.98 -27.92
C GLY A 108 21.50 -3.19 -26.68
N ALA A 109 21.41 -2.31 -25.69
CA ALA A 109 22.11 -2.40 -24.40
C ALA A 109 21.20 -2.90 -23.26
N PHE A 110 19.91 -3.16 -23.51
CA PHE A 110 19.04 -3.77 -22.50
C PHE A 110 19.46 -5.22 -22.27
N ALA A 111 19.58 -5.60 -20.99
CA ALA A 111 20.05 -6.92 -20.58
C ALA A 111 19.06 -8.04 -21.00
N TYR A 112 17.77 -7.74 -20.97
CA TYR A 112 16.71 -8.69 -21.30
C TYR A 112 16.03 -8.26 -22.60
N ARG A 113 16.07 -9.14 -23.60
CA ARG A 113 15.43 -8.90 -24.90
C ARG A 113 15.06 -10.20 -25.58
N LYS A 114 14.01 -10.15 -26.40
CA LYS A 114 13.55 -11.31 -27.17
C LYS A 114 12.93 -10.86 -28.49
N SER A 115 13.37 -11.51 -29.57
CA SER A 115 12.69 -11.46 -30.86
C SER A 115 11.73 -12.66 -30.97
N HIS A 116 10.54 -12.42 -31.51
CA HIS A 116 9.41 -13.35 -31.56
C HIS A 116 9.04 -13.67 -33.01
N ASN A 117 9.24 -14.92 -33.41
CA ASN A 117 8.79 -15.45 -34.69
C ASN A 117 8.27 -16.90 -34.49
N PRO A 118 6.95 -17.14 -34.54
CA PRO A 118 5.88 -16.19 -34.88
C PRO A 118 5.71 -15.09 -33.82
N ARG A 119 4.99 -14.02 -34.19
CA ARG A 119 4.66 -12.90 -33.30
C ARG A 119 3.80 -13.39 -32.13
N VAL A 120 3.90 -12.72 -30.98
CA VAL A 120 3.17 -13.10 -29.75
C VAL A 120 2.34 -11.94 -29.23
N GLY A 121 1.22 -12.25 -28.57
CA GLY A 121 0.37 -11.28 -27.85
C GLY A 121 0.65 -11.23 -26.35
N THR A 122 1.35 -12.23 -25.81
CA THR A 122 1.80 -12.28 -24.41
C THR A 122 3.25 -12.75 -24.36
N TYR A 123 4.03 -12.19 -23.44
CA TYR A 123 5.38 -12.69 -23.15
C TYR A 123 5.84 -12.25 -21.76
N GLU A 124 6.59 -13.11 -21.09
CA GLU A 124 7.11 -12.87 -19.76
C GLU A 124 8.64 -13.00 -19.71
N TYR A 125 9.26 -12.08 -18.99
CA TYR A 125 10.64 -12.20 -18.55
C TYR A 125 10.67 -12.66 -17.10
N VAL A 126 11.39 -13.75 -16.84
CA VAL A 126 11.73 -14.22 -15.49
C VAL A 126 13.19 -13.87 -15.23
N ILE A 127 13.42 -13.01 -14.24
CA ILE A 127 14.68 -12.34 -13.98
C ILE A 127 15.11 -12.64 -12.54
N PRO A 128 16.22 -13.35 -12.30
CA PRO A 128 16.67 -13.63 -10.94
C PRO A 128 16.86 -12.34 -10.14
N LEU A 129 16.22 -12.22 -8.97
CA LEU A 129 16.32 -11.03 -8.12
C LEU A 129 17.79 -10.73 -7.77
N SER A 130 18.58 -11.77 -7.54
CA SER A 130 20.03 -11.68 -7.29
C SER A 130 20.81 -11.01 -8.42
N SER A 131 20.34 -11.11 -9.68
CA SER A 131 21.01 -10.51 -10.85
C SER A 131 20.79 -9.00 -10.96
N VAL A 132 19.74 -8.48 -10.33
CA VAL A 132 19.33 -7.07 -10.38
C VAL A 132 19.52 -6.35 -9.05
N GLY A 133 20.14 -7.01 -8.07
CA GLY A 133 20.29 -6.50 -6.71
C GLY A 133 18.96 -6.41 -5.94
N GLY A 134 17.94 -7.13 -6.38
CA GLY A 134 16.62 -7.16 -5.75
C GLY A 134 16.66 -7.92 -4.44
N THR A 135 16.40 -7.22 -3.34
CA THR A 135 16.07 -7.81 -2.05
C THR A 135 14.76 -7.23 -1.56
N THR A 136 14.03 -7.91 -0.67
CA THR A 136 12.77 -7.40 -0.12
C THR A 136 12.88 -5.93 0.35
N GLY A 137 11.93 -5.08 -0.08
CA GLY A 137 11.91 -3.64 0.16
C GLY A 137 12.72 -2.82 -0.85
N THR A 138 13.44 -3.46 -1.77
CA THR A 138 14.20 -2.76 -2.83
C THR A 138 13.26 -2.27 -3.91
N ASP A 139 13.30 -0.98 -4.23
CA ASP A 139 12.66 -0.43 -5.42
C ASP A 139 13.45 -0.78 -6.68
N LEU A 140 12.83 -1.52 -7.59
CA LEU A 140 13.36 -1.82 -8.91
C LEU A 140 12.73 -0.88 -9.93
N VAL A 141 13.59 -0.13 -10.63
CA VAL A 141 13.23 0.72 -11.76
C VAL A 141 13.19 -0.13 -13.03
N ILE A 142 12.02 -0.22 -13.66
CA ILE A 142 11.76 -1.11 -14.79
C ILE A 142 11.40 -0.27 -16.02
N ALA A 143 12.19 -0.41 -17.09
CA ALA A 143 11.86 0.09 -18.42
C ALA A 143 11.47 -1.09 -19.32
N ALA A 144 10.20 -1.15 -19.71
CA ALA A 144 9.60 -2.24 -20.48
C ALA A 144 9.12 -1.72 -21.84
N ILE A 145 9.60 -2.32 -22.94
CA ILE A 145 9.40 -1.82 -24.30
C ILE A 145 8.99 -2.97 -25.22
N ALA A 146 7.96 -2.75 -26.05
CA ALA A 146 7.52 -3.71 -27.07
C ALA A 146 7.51 -3.04 -28.46
N ILE A 147 7.94 -3.78 -29.49
CA ILE A 147 7.87 -3.34 -30.89
C ILE A 147 6.71 -4.06 -31.57
N LEU A 148 5.64 -3.32 -31.79
CA LEU A 148 4.41 -3.85 -32.37
C LEU A 148 4.60 -4.23 -33.83
N ALA A 149 3.81 -5.19 -34.26
CA ALA A 149 3.84 -5.67 -35.61
C ALA A 149 2.63 -5.14 -36.41
N GLY A 150 2.86 -4.59 -37.61
CA GLY A 150 1.77 -4.26 -38.55
C GLY A 150 1.37 -2.79 -38.69
N GLY A 151 2.31 -1.85 -38.71
CA GLY A 151 2.04 -0.47 -39.14
C GLY A 151 3.35 0.30 -39.40
N PRO A 152 3.48 1.05 -40.50
CA PRO A 152 4.54 2.04 -40.66
C PRO A 152 4.18 3.33 -39.91
N PRO A 153 5.16 3.96 -39.25
CA PRO A 153 6.42 3.38 -38.77
C PRO A 153 6.16 2.38 -37.62
N ALA A 154 7.06 1.41 -37.43
CA ALA A 154 6.95 0.41 -36.36
C ALA A 154 6.64 1.11 -35.02
N ALA A 155 5.42 0.87 -34.51
CA ALA A 155 4.95 1.55 -33.32
C ALA A 155 5.68 0.95 -32.11
N VAL A 156 6.56 1.75 -31.51
CA VAL A 156 7.19 1.43 -30.22
C VAL A 156 6.19 1.73 -29.12
N SER A 157 6.05 0.81 -28.17
CA SER A 157 5.21 0.98 -26.99
C SER A 157 6.02 0.77 -25.70
N TYR A 158 5.65 1.50 -24.65
CA TYR A 158 6.36 1.55 -23.36
C TYR A 158 5.39 1.24 -22.22
N GLY A 159 5.89 0.64 -21.16
CA GLY A 159 5.16 0.64 -19.88
C GLY A 159 5.05 2.08 -19.37
N ASP A 160 3.82 2.55 -19.19
CA ASP A 160 3.49 3.89 -18.70
C ASP A 160 4.10 4.14 -17.31
N GLY A 161 4.54 5.37 -17.07
CA GLY A 161 5.08 5.79 -15.78
C GLY A 161 5.85 7.10 -15.80
N THR A 162 6.99 7.13 -15.11
CA THR A 162 7.83 8.33 -15.00
C THR A 162 8.75 8.45 -16.21
N LYS A 163 8.84 9.65 -16.79
CA LYS A 163 9.73 9.91 -17.94
C LYS A 163 11.20 9.75 -17.57
N ILE A 164 11.94 8.97 -18.36
CA ILE A 164 13.36 8.69 -18.16
C ILE A 164 14.22 9.96 -18.37
N ASN A 165 13.89 10.76 -19.39
CA ASN A 165 14.56 12.04 -19.66
C ASN A 165 13.63 13.01 -20.41
N PRO A 166 13.00 14.00 -19.72
CA PRO A 166 12.16 14.99 -20.39
C PRO A 166 12.94 15.77 -21.45
N PRO A 167 12.39 16.01 -22.66
CA PRO A 167 10.99 15.85 -23.05
C PRO A 167 10.64 14.48 -23.67
N ALA A 168 11.54 13.50 -23.65
CA ALA A 168 11.32 12.22 -24.33
C ALA A 168 10.11 11.46 -23.75
N ALA A 169 9.35 10.80 -24.63
CA ALA A 169 8.16 10.01 -24.30
C ALA A 169 8.49 8.59 -23.80
N HIS A 170 9.69 8.38 -23.26
CA HIS A 170 10.13 7.08 -22.77
C HIS A 170 10.01 7.05 -21.26
N GLU A 171 9.42 5.99 -20.75
CA GLU A 171 8.98 5.92 -19.37
C GLU A 171 9.50 4.65 -18.68
N TYR A 172 9.54 4.73 -17.36
CA TYR A 172 9.82 3.62 -16.47
C TYR A 172 8.77 3.62 -15.35
N PHE A 173 8.57 2.45 -14.75
CA PHE A 173 7.78 2.31 -13.54
C PHE A 173 8.61 1.64 -12.45
N VAL A 174 8.11 1.66 -11.22
CA VAL A 174 8.80 1.10 -10.06
C VAL A 174 8.02 -0.09 -9.54
N HIS A 175 8.74 -1.18 -9.26
CA HIS A 175 8.24 -2.30 -8.50
C HIS A 175 9.12 -2.49 -7.26
N THR A 176 8.53 -2.36 -6.07
CA THR A 176 9.22 -2.71 -4.82
C THR A 176 9.21 -4.22 -4.67
N VAL A 177 10.38 -4.85 -4.50
CA VAL A 177 10.48 -6.30 -4.26
C VAL A 177 9.78 -6.63 -2.95
N GLN A 178 8.84 -7.56 -2.99
CA GLN A 178 8.02 -7.95 -1.85
C GLN A 178 8.49 -9.28 -1.27
N ARG A 179 8.19 -9.53 0.00
CA ARG A 179 8.55 -10.80 0.64
C ARG A 179 7.56 -11.89 0.26
N CYS A 180 8.06 -13.11 0.11
CA CYS A 180 7.27 -14.27 -0.27
C CYS A 180 6.77 -15.07 0.93
N GLY A 181 5.53 -15.58 0.80
CA GLY A 181 4.78 -16.13 1.91
C GLY A 181 4.25 -15.04 2.84
N SER A 182 3.52 -15.44 3.90
CA SER A 182 3.26 -14.53 5.01
C SER A 182 4.61 -14.13 5.61
N PRO A 183 4.97 -12.83 5.68
CA PRO A 183 6.24 -12.43 6.25
C PRO A 183 6.42 -13.10 7.62
N PRO A 184 7.61 -13.62 7.98
CA PRO A 184 7.84 -13.91 9.38
C PRO A 184 7.58 -12.59 10.12
N PRO A 185 6.84 -12.63 11.23
CA PRO A 185 6.48 -11.40 11.89
C PRO A 185 7.72 -10.58 12.23
N PRO A 186 7.66 -9.25 12.12
CA PRO A 186 8.75 -8.40 12.56
C PRO A 186 9.17 -8.79 13.98
N PRO A 187 10.47 -9.04 14.24
CA PRO A 187 10.92 -9.34 15.57
C PRO A 187 10.66 -8.12 16.46
N PRO A 188 10.35 -8.31 17.76
CA PRO A 188 10.18 -7.19 18.66
C PRO A 188 11.40 -6.29 18.70
N GLY A 189 11.20 -4.98 18.68
CA GLY A 189 12.28 -4.01 18.78
C GLY A 189 12.89 -3.60 17.45
N LYS A 190 12.10 -3.66 16.37
CA LYS A 190 12.21 -2.91 15.10
C LYS A 190 10.83 -2.86 14.44
N ASP A 191 9.81 -2.79 15.28
CA ASP A 191 8.41 -2.95 14.93
C ASP A 191 7.57 -1.86 15.59
N ILE A 192 6.44 -1.58 14.95
CA ILE A 192 5.33 -0.87 15.55
C ILE A 192 4.09 -1.77 15.49
N VAL A 193 3.41 -1.92 16.62
CA VAL A 193 2.16 -2.69 16.67
C VAL A 193 1.00 -1.71 16.64
N VAL A 194 0.06 -1.89 15.71
CA VAL A 194 -1.08 -1.00 15.53
C VAL A 194 -2.38 -1.73 15.88
N PHE A 195 -3.18 -1.12 16.75
CA PHE A 195 -4.54 -1.54 17.09
C PHE A 195 -5.48 -0.37 16.83
N ASN A 196 -6.37 -0.51 15.85
CA ASN A 196 -7.36 0.53 15.56
C ASN A 196 -8.73 0.21 16.15
N ASP A 197 -8.68 -0.22 17.41
CA ASP A 197 -9.80 -0.51 18.29
C ASP A 197 -9.29 -0.43 19.73
N ILE A 198 -9.74 0.58 20.50
CA ILE A 198 -9.37 0.70 21.92
C ILE A 198 -10.06 -0.36 22.79
N ASN A 199 -11.24 -0.83 22.35
CA ASN A 199 -12.11 -1.68 23.15
C ASN A 199 -11.52 -3.07 23.33
N VAL A 200 -10.62 -3.53 22.44
CA VAL A 200 -9.88 -4.79 22.62
C VAL A 200 -9.12 -4.85 23.97
N PHE A 201 -8.85 -3.70 24.58
CA PHE A 201 -8.15 -3.54 25.86
C PHE A 201 -9.07 -3.17 27.03
N ASP A 202 -10.34 -2.91 26.81
CA ASP A 202 -11.23 -2.41 27.86
C ASP A 202 -11.86 -3.52 28.71
N ALA A 203 -12.62 -3.14 29.74
CA ALA A 203 -13.23 -4.06 30.68
C ALA A 203 -14.26 -4.99 30.02
N GLY A 204 -14.93 -4.53 28.96
CA GLY A 204 -15.89 -5.33 28.20
C GLY A 204 -15.18 -6.46 27.46
N ALA A 205 -14.17 -6.14 26.65
CA ALA A 205 -13.45 -7.17 25.87
C ALA A 205 -12.58 -8.07 26.75
N THR A 206 -11.98 -7.53 27.81
CA THR A 206 -11.10 -8.30 28.71
C THR A 206 -11.85 -9.23 29.67
N THR A 207 -13.19 -9.29 29.62
CA THR A 207 -13.93 -10.44 30.16
C THR A 207 -13.56 -11.74 29.42
N ASN A 208 -13.12 -11.64 28.16
CA ASN A 208 -12.52 -12.74 27.42
C ASN A 208 -11.06 -12.95 27.86
N ALA A 209 -10.78 -14.11 28.44
CA ALA A 209 -9.44 -14.49 28.89
C ALA A 209 -8.39 -14.47 27.76
N ASN A 210 -8.81 -14.62 26.49
CA ASN A 210 -7.91 -14.53 25.35
C ASN A 210 -7.44 -13.09 25.07
N ASN A 211 -8.28 -12.07 25.31
CA ASN A 211 -7.84 -10.67 25.25
C ASN A 211 -6.79 -10.39 26.32
N VAL A 212 -7.01 -10.91 27.54
CA VAL A 212 -6.04 -10.83 28.63
C VAL A 212 -4.73 -11.52 28.26
N GLN A 213 -4.79 -12.70 27.62
CA GLN A 213 -3.60 -13.40 27.14
C GLN A 213 -2.87 -12.62 26.05
N MET A 214 -3.58 -12.02 25.10
CA MET A 214 -3.00 -11.16 24.07
C MET A 214 -2.26 -9.97 24.68
N VAL A 215 -2.84 -9.30 25.67
CA VAL A 215 -2.19 -8.19 26.41
C VAL A 215 -0.91 -8.65 27.09
N LYS A 216 -0.93 -9.83 27.76
CA LYS A 216 0.28 -10.40 28.38
C LYS A 216 1.36 -10.64 27.34
N ASN A 217 1.03 -11.24 26.20
CA ASN A 217 1.98 -11.50 25.12
C ASN A 217 2.53 -10.20 24.49
N LEU A 218 1.68 -9.17 24.36
CA LEU A 218 2.06 -7.87 23.81
C LEU A 218 3.11 -7.17 24.67
N ALA A 219 2.92 -7.19 25.99
CA ALA A 219 3.81 -6.54 26.97
C ALA A 219 5.04 -7.40 27.31
N ASN A 220 4.88 -8.71 27.48
CA ASN A 220 5.93 -9.64 27.88
C ASN A 220 6.55 -10.35 26.67
N TYR A 221 7.31 -9.58 25.89
CA TYR A 221 8.03 -10.09 24.73
C TYR A 221 9.53 -10.15 24.97
N THR A 222 10.24 -10.89 24.12
CA THR A 222 11.70 -10.99 24.10
C THR A 222 12.30 -10.28 22.89
N THR A 223 13.41 -9.57 23.07
CA THR A 223 14.17 -8.91 22.01
C THR A 223 15.67 -9.12 22.23
N SER A 224 16.50 -8.88 21.22
CA SER A 224 17.95 -8.96 21.32
C SER A 224 18.61 -7.68 21.84
N GLY A 225 17.86 -6.57 21.91
CA GLY A 225 18.40 -5.27 22.34
C GLY A 225 18.44 -5.07 23.87
N PRO A 226 19.12 -4.02 24.36
CA PRO A 226 19.21 -3.71 25.79
C PRO A 226 17.86 -3.55 26.50
N ARG A 227 16.79 -3.20 25.77
CA ARG A 227 15.43 -3.08 26.31
C ARG A 227 14.76 -4.41 26.65
N ASN A 228 15.39 -5.55 26.35
CA ASN A 228 14.86 -6.86 26.72
C ASN A 228 14.67 -7.02 28.23
N ALA A 229 15.61 -6.48 29.03
CA ALA A 229 15.61 -6.54 30.48
C ALA A 229 14.80 -5.41 31.14
N ALA A 230 14.25 -4.49 30.36
CA ALA A 230 13.45 -3.39 30.85
C ALA A 230 12.13 -3.89 31.45
N THR A 231 11.61 -3.16 32.44
CA THR A 231 10.45 -3.61 33.24
C THR A 231 9.29 -2.63 33.25
N GLN A 232 9.41 -1.48 32.57
CA GLN A 232 8.36 -0.45 32.59
C GLN A 232 7.57 -0.40 31.27
N VAL A 233 6.27 -0.16 31.36
CA VAL A 233 5.39 0.10 30.21
C VAL A 233 4.90 1.54 30.30
N ALA A 234 5.23 2.36 29.31
CA ALA A 234 4.74 3.74 29.22
C ALA A 234 3.32 3.73 28.69
N TRP A 235 2.42 4.36 29.43
CA TRP A 235 1.01 4.49 29.09
C TRP A 235 0.72 5.96 28.73
N ASP A 236 1.02 6.33 27.49
CA ASP A 236 0.92 7.73 27.04
C ASP A 236 -0.51 8.10 26.66
N ARG A 237 -1.11 8.98 27.45
CA ARG A 237 -2.43 9.59 27.23
C ARG A 237 -2.31 11.10 26.96
N GLY A 238 -1.14 11.54 26.52
CA GLY A 238 -0.83 12.92 26.13
C GLY A 238 -1.42 13.35 24.78
N ARG A 239 -0.91 14.45 24.22
CA ARG A 239 -1.21 14.93 22.85
C ARG A 239 -2.69 15.16 22.56
N ASN A 240 -3.39 15.72 23.55
CA ASN A 240 -4.84 15.87 23.50
C ASN A 240 -5.54 14.55 23.14
N ALA A 241 -5.01 13.42 23.58
CA ALA A 241 -5.57 12.11 23.28
C ALA A 241 -7.06 12.07 23.61
N ARG A 242 -7.83 11.37 22.77
CA ARG A 242 -9.26 11.14 23.07
C ARG A 242 -9.42 10.34 24.36
N CYS A 243 -8.46 9.47 24.63
CA CYS A 243 -8.26 8.75 25.88
C CYS A 243 -7.49 9.53 26.97
N GLY A 244 -7.47 10.86 26.94
CA GLY A 244 -6.75 11.72 27.92
C GLY A 244 -7.34 11.74 29.34
N THR A 245 -6.79 12.60 30.22
CA THR A 245 -7.24 12.76 31.63
C THR A 245 -8.69 13.22 31.78
N THR A 246 -9.22 13.93 30.78
CA THR A 246 -10.62 14.35 30.67
C THR A 246 -11.42 13.46 29.72
N GLY A 247 -10.76 12.45 29.13
CA GLY A 247 -11.28 11.53 28.12
C GLY A 247 -12.36 10.63 28.67
N ASN A 248 -13.26 10.23 27.77
CA ASN A 248 -14.47 9.47 28.02
C ASN A 248 -14.27 8.22 28.91
N ASN A 249 -15.38 7.72 29.45
CA ASN A 249 -15.40 6.56 30.35
C ASN A 249 -14.77 5.28 29.75
N GLU A 250 -14.44 5.27 28.46
CA GLU A 250 -13.94 4.12 27.72
C GLU A 250 -12.46 3.83 27.97
N CYS A 251 -11.63 4.82 28.29
CA CYS A 251 -10.18 4.60 28.53
C CYS A 251 -9.70 5.10 29.90
N ASN A 252 -10.63 5.28 30.84
CA ASN A 252 -10.29 5.55 32.23
C ASN A 252 -9.66 4.32 32.91
N ASP A 253 -9.02 4.54 34.06
CA ASP A 253 -8.25 3.49 34.75
C ASP A 253 -9.13 2.33 35.23
N THR A 254 -10.42 2.57 35.49
CA THR A 254 -11.38 1.52 35.85
C THR A 254 -11.67 0.63 34.64
N ASN A 255 -11.99 1.23 33.50
CA ASN A 255 -12.31 0.50 32.28
C ASN A 255 -11.07 -0.22 31.72
N MET A 256 -9.87 0.29 31.98
CA MET A 256 -8.62 -0.37 31.58
C MET A 256 -8.07 -1.32 32.65
N GLY A 257 -8.74 -1.47 33.81
CA GLY A 257 -8.21 -2.12 35.00
C GLY A 257 -7.73 -3.57 34.79
N ASN A 258 -8.44 -4.34 33.95
CA ASN A 258 -8.04 -5.70 33.60
C ASN A 258 -6.78 -5.74 32.73
N THR A 259 -6.67 -4.85 31.74
CA THR A 259 -5.46 -4.71 30.91
C THR A 259 -4.27 -4.28 31.75
N ARG A 260 -4.46 -3.30 32.64
CA ARG A 260 -3.43 -2.89 33.61
C ARG A 260 -2.98 -4.08 34.46
N SER A 261 -3.93 -4.84 35.00
CA SER A 261 -3.67 -6.03 35.82
C SER A 261 -2.97 -7.13 35.03
N ALA A 262 -3.32 -7.31 33.76
CA ALA A 262 -2.68 -8.27 32.87
C ALA A 262 -1.19 -7.93 32.67
N ILE A 263 -0.88 -6.66 32.43
CA ILE A 263 0.50 -6.17 32.30
C ILE A 263 1.28 -6.36 33.61
N THR A 264 0.74 -5.90 34.74
CA THR A 264 1.45 -6.00 36.03
C THR A 264 1.62 -7.44 36.51
N SER A 265 0.72 -8.36 36.13
CA SER A 265 0.89 -9.79 36.40
C SER A 265 2.12 -10.41 35.72
N GLN A 266 2.71 -9.73 34.74
CA GLN A 266 3.97 -10.14 34.09
C GLN A 266 5.21 -9.62 34.83
N GLY A 267 5.06 -8.99 35.99
CA GLY A 267 6.15 -8.37 36.74
C GLY A 267 6.59 -7.02 36.17
N LEU A 268 5.78 -6.41 35.30
CA LEU A 268 6.04 -5.11 34.69
C LEU A 268 5.38 -4.00 35.52
N THR A 269 6.01 -2.83 35.57
CA THR A 269 5.44 -1.62 36.17
C THR A 269 4.84 -0.77 35.08
N MET A 270 3.61 -0.31 35.26
CA MET A 270 3.06 0.70 34.36
C MET A 270 3.37 2.10 34.85
N VAL A 271 3.63 3.01 33.93
CA VAL A 271 3.87 4.41 34.22
C VAL A 271 3.02 5.24 33.28
N ASP A 272 2.06 5.97 33.85
CA ASP A 272 1.24 6.93 33.13
C ASP A 272 2.07 8.14 32.73
N ILE A 273 2.04 8.48 31.44
CA ILE A 273 2.64 9.71 30.92
C ILE A 273 1.59 10.51 30.14
N PHE A 274 1.74 11.83 30.15
CA PHE A 274 0.86 12.76 29.45
C PHE A 274 1.74 13.69 28.61
N SER A 275 2.34 13.14 27.56
CA SER A 275 3.23 13.92 26.70
C SER A 275 2.51 15.10 26.06
N SER A 276 3.18 16.25 25.93
CA SER A 276 2.78 17.30 25.00
C SER A 276 3.67 17.27 23.75
N SER A 277 3.27 17.97 22.69
CA SER A 277 4.12 18.13 21.51
C SER A 277 5.52 18.61 21.89
N GLY A 278 6.56 17.89 21.45
CA GLY A 278 7.96 18.20 21.70
C GLY A 278 8.47 17.83 23.10
N THR A 279 7.88 16.82 23.76
CA THR A 279 8.31 16.38 25.10
C THR A 279 8.53 14.88 25.23
N LEU A 280 8.05 14.08 24.28
CA LEU A 280 8.13 12.62 24.41
C LEU A 280 9.58 12.12 24.32
N ASP A 281 10.40 12.75 23.50
CA ASP A 281 11.84 12.51 23.41
C ASP A 281 12.55 12.77 24.76
N ASP A 282 12.23 13.88 25.42
CA ASP A 282 12.76 14.20 26.76
C ASP A 282 12.31 13.16 27.81
N ILE A 283 11.06 12.71 27.76
CA ILE A 283 10.53 11.67 28.65
C ILE A 283 11.24 10.34 28.43
N ILE A 284 11.44 9.94 27.17
CA ILE A 284 12.18 8.73 26.80
C ILE A 284 13.62 8.82 27.31
N ALA A 285 14.29 9.97 27.11
CA ALA A 285 15.66 10.19 27.54
C ALA A 285 15.79 10.15 29.08
N THR A 286 14.90 10.82 29.81
CA THR A 286 14.98 10.98 31.27
C THR A 286 14.78 9.65 32.02
N GLN A 287 13.89 8.80 31.53
CA GLN A 287 13.60 7.50 32.16
C GLN A 287 14.62 6.41 31.78
N GLY A 288 15.55 6.73 30.88
CA GLY A 288 16.68 5.88 30.51
C GLY A 288 16.26 4.54 29.93
N ALA A 289 17.00 3.47 30.26
CA ALA A 289 16.83 2.11 29.74
C ALA A 289 15.59 1.35 30.26
N ASN A 290 14.81 1.92 31.18
CA ASN A 290 13.80 1.20 31.96
C ASN A 290 12.50 0.88 31.20
N TRP A 291 12.22 1.61 30.12
CA TRP A 291 11.06 1.36 29.26
C TRP A 291 11.24 0.08 28.44
N LYS A 292 10.32 -0.88 28.61
CA LYS A 292 10.18 -2.05 27.74
C LYS A 292 9.33 -1.69 26.52
N SER A 293 8.16 -1.10 26.74
CA SER A 293 7.28 -0.67 25.65
C SER A 293 6.65 0.69 25.91
N ILE A 294 6.29 1.39 24.83
CA ILE A 294 5.58 2.67 24.87
C ILE A 294 4.25 2.52 24.12
N TRP A 295 3.14 2.78 24.80
CA TRP A 295 1.79 2.66 24.27
C TRP A 295 1.20 4.05 24.09
N LEU A 296 0.91 4.41 22.84
CA LEU A 296 0.42 5.73 22.41
C LEU A 296 -1.09 5.65 22.21
N TRP A 297 -1.86 6.23 23.13
CA TRP A 297 -3.32 6.09 23.14
C TRP A 297 -4.03 7.23 22.41
N THR A 298 -4.52 6.98 21.20
CA THR A 298 -5.41 7.86 20.41
C THR A 298 -4.95 9.32 20.32
N PRO A 299 -3.66 9.60 19.99
CA PRO A 299 -3.13 10.96 19.98
C PRO A 299 -3.86 11.83 18.95
N LEU A 300 -4.11 13.11 19.26
CA LEU A 300 -4.75 14.07 18.35
C LEU A 300 -3.81 15.25 17.98
N GLN A 301 -2.55 15.19 18.39
CA GLN A 301 -1.50 16.11 17.98
C GLN A 301 -0.33 15.34 17.37
N ALA A 302 0.23 15.89 16.30
CA ALA A 302 1.36 15.29 15.59
C ALA A 302 2.60 15.11 16.50
N PHE A 303 3.46 14.19 16.11
CA PHE A 303 4.77 13.99 16.73
C PHE A 303 5.80 14.84 16.00
N THR A 304 6.73 15.45 16.74
CA THR A 304 7.86 16.15 16.11
C THR A 304 8.85 15.16 15.53
N VAL A 305 9.75 15.65 14.67
CA VAL A 305 10.82 14.81 14.09
C VAL A 305 11.72 14.23 15.18
N GLU A 306 12.02 15.01 16.21
CA GLU A 306 12.82 14.60 17.36
C GLU A 306 12.15 13.46 18.14
N GLU A 307 10.84 13.55 18.35
CA GLU A 307 10.05 12.51 19.03
C GLU A 307 9.97 11.22 18.21
N VAL A 308 9.75 11.33 16.90
CA VAL A 308 9.80 10.18 16.00
C VAL A 308 11.19 9.54 16.00
N ASN A 309 12.25 10.34 15.94
CA ASN A 309 13.62 9.83 15.98
C ASN A 309 13.95 9.16 17.33
N ALA A 310 13.44 9.69 18.45
CA ALA A 310 13.56 9.07 19.76
C ALA A 310 12.83 7.71 19.81
N LEU A 311 11.63 7.61 19.23
CA LEU A 311 10.87 6.35 19.13
C LEU A 311 11.56 5.33 18.21
N LYS A 312 12.16 5.77 17.10
CA LYS A 312 12.97 4.92 16.21
C LYS A 312 14.20 4.36 16.93
N GLN A 313 14.92 5.20 17.66
CA GLN A 313 16.07 4.78 18.45
C GLN A 313 15.65 3.84 19.58
N PHE A 314 14.58 4.16 20.30
CA PHE A 314 13.98 3.30 21.32
C PHE A 314 13.64 1.92 20.75
N ALA A 315 13.01 1.89 19.57
CA ALA A 315 12.71 0.65 18.88
C ALA A 315 14.01 -0.12 18.56
N ASN A 316 14.99 0.51 17.91
CA ASN A 316 16.28 -0.10 17.57
C ASN A 316 17.04 -0.71 18.76
N GLU A 317 16.81 -0.19 19.97
CA GLU A 317 17.34 -0.71 21.24
C GLU A 317 16.57 -1.92 21.79
N GLY A 318 15.55 -2.42 21.08
CA GLY A 318 14.69 -3.52 21.49
C GLY A 318 13.32 -3.10 22.02
N GLY A 319 13.04 -1.80 22.12
CA GLY A 319 11.78 -1.28 22.65
C GLY A 319 10.61 -1.53 21.71
N ARG A 320 9.41 -1.76 22.24
CA ARG A 320 8.20 -1.92 21.41
C ARG A 320 7.35 -0.66 21.46
N VAL A 321 7.02 -0.11 20.30
CA VAL A 321 6.04 0.96 20.16
C VAL A 321 4.69 0.33 19.82
N VAL A 322 3.65 0.67 20.59
CA VAL A 322 2.26 0.28 20.34
C VAL A 322 1.47 1.55 20.05
N PHE A 323 0.92 1.66 18.85
CA PHE A 323 0.01 2.75 18.49
C PHE A 323 -1.43 2.25 18.55
N ILE A 324 -2.26 2.99 19.29
CA ILE A 324 -3.63 2.60 19.55
C ILE A 324 -4.53 3.69 18.97
N GLY A 325 -5.09 3.43 17.79
CA GLY A 325 -6.06 4.27 17.11
C GLY A 325 -7.49 3.86 17.45
N GLU A 326 -8.41 4.15 16.52
CA GLU A 326 -9.82 3.72 16.59
C GLU A 326 -10.53 3.83 15.23
N PHE A 327 -11.81 3.45 15.15
CA PHE A 327 -12.70 3.60 14.01
C PHE A 327 -13.00 5.08 13.69
N LEU A 328 -13.33 5.39 12.44
CA LEU A 328 -13.49 6.75 11.92
C LEU A 328 -14.48 7.64 12.70
N GLY A 329 -15.52 7.05 13.30
CA GLY A 329 -16.50 7.80 14.10
C GLY A 329 -16.00 8.15 15.51
N TYR A 330 -15.01 7.43 16.00
CA TYR A 330 -14.37 7.69 17.30
C TYR A 330 -13.07 8.47 17.12
N TYR A 331 -12.19 7.98 16.26
CA TYR A 331 -10.95 8.63 15.88
C TYR A 331 -11.19 9.34 14.56
N PRO A 332 -11.51 10.65 14.58
CA PRO A 332 -11.98 11.36 13.39
C PRO A 332 -10.93 11.32 12.29
N GLN A 333 -11.29 11.75 11.07
CA GLN A 333 -10.37 11.73 9.94
C GLN A 333 -9.01 12.38 10.26
N SER A 334 -8.97 13.47 11.03
CA SER A 334 -7.71 14.10 11.46
C SER A 334 -6.83 13.21 12.35
N GLY A 335 -7.42 12.29 13.12
CA GLY A 335 -6.70 11.27 13.88
C GLY A 335 -6.14 10.17 12.97
N ILE A 336 -6.94 9.70 12.01
CA ILE A 336 -6.49 8.71 11.01
C ILE A 336 -5.34 9.30 10.16
N ASP A 337 -5.46 10.56 9.73
CA ASP A 337 -4.41 11.26 8.98
C ASP A 337 -3.13 11.38 9.81
N LEU A 338 -3.25 11.66 11.11
CA LEU A 338 -2.13 11.70 12.05
C LEU A 338 -1.47 10.34 12.21
N GLU A 339 -2.24 9.27 12.41
CA GLU A 339 -1.73 7.89 12.48
C GLU A 339 -0.95 7.53 11.22
N ASN A 340 -1.52 7.80 10.04
CA ASN A 340 -0.88 7.53 8.76
C ASN A 340 0.42 8.32 8.59
N GLN A 341 0.43 9.60 8.97
CA GLN A 341 1.65 10.41 8.95
C GLN A 341 2.70 9.88 9.92
N PHE A 342 2.30 9.48 11.13
CA PHE A 342 3.20 8.88 12.11
C PHE A 342 3.79 7.55 11.62
N LEU A 343 2.97 6.67 11.04
CA LEU A 343 3.43 5.41 10.43
C LEU A 343 4.44 5.68 9.30
N LEU A 344 4.14 6.63 8.42
CA LEU A 344 5.04 7.06 7.35
C LEU A 344 6.37 7.60 7.90
N ASP A 345 6.33 8.44 8.93
CA ASP A 345 7.53 9.00 9.56
C ASP A 345 8.37 7.92 10.26
N MET A 346 7.71 6.92 10.86
CA MET A 346 8.35 5.71 11.36
C MET A 346 8.94 4.83 10.23
N GLY A 347 8.63 5.11 8.97
CA GLY A 347 9.09 4.35 7.80
C GLY A 347 8.28 3.09 7.52
N ALA A 348 7.10 2.96 8.14
CA ALA A 348 6.14 1.92 7.80
C ALA A 348 5.39 2.28 6.51
N VAL A 349 4.95 1.25 5.79
CA VAL A 349 4.10 1.39 4.59
C VAL A 349 2.62 1.14 4.93
N MET A 350 2.35 0.53 6.08
CA MET A 350 1.01 0.34 6.63
C MET A 350 0.19 1.63 6.62
N THR A 351 -1.08 1.54 6.23
CA THR A 351 -2.02 2.66 6.22
C THR A 351 -3.34 2.28 6.88
N ASN A 352 -3.88 3.16 7.72
CA ASN A 352 -5.25 3.13 8.22
C ASN A 352 -6.19 3.83 7.23
N THR A 353 -7.20 3.11 6.76
CA THR A 353 -8.21 3.61 5.80
C THR A 353 -9.52 4.06 6.45
N GLY A 354 -9.58 4.04 7.78
CA GLY A 354 -10.77 4.35 8.54
C GLY A 354 -11.83 3.24 8.47
N GLY A 355 -13.09 3.65 8.44
CA GLY A 355 -14.23 2.74 8.46
C GLY A 355 -14.74 2.44 9.88
N ALA A 356 -15.68 1.50 9.96
CA ALA A 356 -16.34 1.07 11.19
C ALA A 356 -16.73 -0.40 11.05
N VAL A 357 -15.76 -1.30 11.22
CA VAL A 357 -15.94 -2.73 11.02
C VAL A 357 -16.27 -3.41 12.35
N ASN A 358 -17.18 -4.38 12.30
CA ASN A 358 -17.64 -5.17 13.46
C ASN A 358 -18.08 -4.34 14.68
N CYS A 359 -18.80 -3.24 14.46
CA CYS A 359 -19.29 -2.43 15.57
C CYS A 359 -20.19 -3.17 16.58
N GLY A 360 -20.00 -2.82 17.86
CA GLY A 360 -20.49 -3.59 19.02
C GLY A 360 -19.50 -4.69 19.42
N TYR A 361 -19.55 -5.18 20.66
CA TYR A 361 -18.62 -6.23 21.09
C TYR A 361 -18.87 -7.54 20.31
N ASN A 362 -17.87 -7.94 19.53
CA ASN A 362 -17.90 -9.13 18.69
C ASN A 362 -16.72 -10.04 19.06
N THR A 363 -16.93 -11.36 19.07
CA THR A 363 -15.86 -12.33 19.32
C THR A 363 -15.38 -12.91 18.00
N LEU A 364 -14.17 -12.54 17.60
CA LEU A 364 -13.46 -13.09 16.46
C LEU A 364 -13.09 -14.57 16.72
N PRO A 365 -13.35 -15.48 15.76
CA PRO A 365 -12.92 -16.87 15.85
C PRO A 365 -11.42 -17.02 15.56
N ALA A 366 -10.85 -18.18 15.92
CA ALA A 366 -9.44 -18.51 15.63
C ALA A 366 -9.04 -18.34 14.15
N THR A 367 -9.97 -18.56 13.22
CA THR A 367 -9.74 -18.39 11.78
C THR A 367 -9.47 -16.94 11.36
N SER A 368 -9.92 -15.97 12.17
CA SER A 368 -9.62 -14.56 11.97
C SER A 368 -8.27 -14.15 12.58
N LEU A 369 -7.62 -15.01 13.36
CA LEU A 369 -6.32 -14.74 13.99
C LEU A 369 -5.18 -15.26 13.11
N ARG A 370 -4.02 -14.61 13.15
CA ARG A 370 -2.81 -15.08 12.47
C ARG A 370 -1.76 -15.53 13.49
N PRO A 371 -1.01 -16.61 13.22
CA PRO A 371 0.04 -17.08 14.14
C PRO A 371 1.10 -16.00 14.37
N HIS A 372 1.17 -15.50 15.60
CA HIS A 372 2.11 -14.48 16.04
C HIS A 372 2.46 -14.69 17.51
N GLN A 373 3.60 -14.18 17.98
CA GLN A 373 3.91 -14.19 19.43
C GLN A 373 2.80 -13.49 20.25
N ILE A 374 2.22 -12.41 19.72
CA ILE A 374 1.13 -11.64 20.36
C ILE A 374 -0.16 -12.47 20.46
N THR A 375 -0.44 -13.31 19.47
CA THR A 375 -1.64 -14.17 19.40
C THR A 375 -1.37 -15.60 19.91
N THR A 376 -0.20 -15.88 20.47
CA THR A 376 0.13 -17.21 20.98
C THR A 376 -0.77 -17.57 22.16
N GLY A 377 -1.47 -18.72 22.06
CA GLY A 377 -2.45 -19.14 23.07
C GLY A 377 -3.76 -18.35 23.05
N VAL A 378 -4.00 -17.54 22.03
CA VAL A 378 -5.24 -16.78 21.81
C VAL A 378 -6.07 -17.55 20.77
N SER A 379 -7.22 -18.10 21.18
CA SER A 379 -8.11 -18.88 20.28
C SER A 379 -9.36 -18.11 19.84
N THR A 380 -9.68 -17.03 20.53
CA THR A 380 -10.74 -16.08 20.16
C THR A 380 -10.28 -14.68 20.56
N LEU A 381 -10.86 -13.62 19.99
CA LEU A 381 -10.54 -12.27 20.42
C LEU A 381 -11.81 -11.42 20.40
N THR A 382 -12.14 -10.78 21.52
CA THR A 382 -13.25 -9.83 21.57
C THR A 382 -12.76 -8.47 21.09
N ILE A 383 -13.40 -7.95 20.05
CA ILE A 383 -13.19 -6.60 19.51
C ILE A 383 -14.49 -5.83 19.60
N ALA A 384 -14.48 -4.53 19.28
CA ALA A 384 -15.68 -3.77 19.00
C ALA A 384 -15.61 -3.13 17.61
N CYS A 385 -15.89 -1.84 17.51
CA CYS A 385 -15.71 -1.10 16.26
C CYS A 385 -14.21 -0.96 15.97
N SER A 386 -13.79 -1.23 14.73
CA SER A 386 -12.39 -1.04 14.33
C SER A 386 -12.26 -0.37 12.96
N SER A 387 -11.19 0.42 12.76
CA SER A 387 -10.77 0.85 11.42
C SER A 387 -9.99 -0.25 10.69
N VAL A 388 -10.01 -0.19 9.35
CA VAL A 388 -9.30 -1.13 8.49
C VAL A 388 -7.87 -0.66 8.22
N LEU A 389 -6.93 -1.57 8.43
CA LEU A 389 -5.54 -1.43 8.03
C LEU A 389 -5.30 -2.07 6.66
N ILE A 390 -4.48 -1.41 5.84
CA ILE A 390 -3.83 -1.99 4.66
C ILE A 390 -2.36 -2.21 5.02
N PRO A 391 -1.93 -3.45 5.29
CA PRO A 391 -0.52 -3.75 5.55
C PRO A 391 0.34 -3.49 4.31
N GLY A 392 1.56 -3.01 4.52
CA GLY A 392 2.60 -3.00 3.50
C GLY A 392 3.25 -4.37 3.28
N PRO A 393 4.16 -4.49 2.30
CA PRO A 393 4.77 -5.77 1.91
C PRO A 393 5.55 -6.53 3.00
N ASN A 394 5.95 -5.83 4.07
CA ASN A 394 6.75 -6.38 5.18
C ASN A 394 6.01 -6.37 6.51
N ASP A 395 4.72 -6.08 6.48
CA ASP A 395 3.89 -5.97 7.67
C ASP A 395 3.14 -7.29 7.91
N PHE A 396 2.83 -7.58 9.16
CA PHE A 396 2.18 -8.83 9.55
C PHE A 396 0.80 -8.56 10.13
N PRO A 397 -0.29 -9.00 9.49
CA PRO A 397 -1.62 -8.87 10.06
C PRO A 397 -1.74 -9.77 11.30
N LEU A 398 -2.24 -9.23 12.42
CA LEU A 398 -2.46 -9.98 13.65
C LEU A 398 -3.82 -10.65 13.66
N TYR A 399 -4.86 -9.91 13.29
CA TYR A 399 -6.20 -10.43 13.14
C TYR A 399 -7.04 -9.64 12.14
N TYR A 400 -8.07 -10.32 11.65
CA TYR A 400 -9.03 -9.84 10.68
C TYR A 400 -10.41 -9.71 11.30
N ASP A 401 -11.32 -9.07 10.57
CA ASP A 401 -12.74 -9.02 10.88
C ASP A 401 -13.42 -10.41 10.91
N LEU A 402 -14.70 -10.46 11.28
CA LEU A 402 -15.48 -11.71 11.33
C LEU A 402 -15.58 -12.41 9.98
N ALA A 403 -15.58 -11.64 8.88
CA ALA A 403 -15.60 -12.17 7.51
C ALA A 403 -14.21 -12.64 7.04
N ASN A 404 -13.15 -12.37 7.82
CA ASN A 404 -11.76 -12.67 7.51
C ASN A 404 -11.30 -12.02 6.19
N THR A 405 -11.77 -10.80 5.94
CA THR A 405 -11.53 -9.99 4.74
C THR A 405 -10.76 -8.72 5.01
N ASN A 406 -10.98 -8.05 6.16
CA ASN A 406 -10.33 -6.79 6.51
C ASN A 406 -9.33 -7.00 7.65
N VAL A 407 -8.14 -6.42 7.56
CA VAL A 407 -7.15 -6.45 8.66
C VAL A 407 -7.49 -5.36 9.66
N LEU A 408 -7.59 -5.70 10.94
CA LEU A 408 -8.01 -4.77 12.00
C LEU A 408 -6.87 -4.43 12.97
N SER A 409 -5.82 -5.25 12.98
CA SER A 409 -4.57 -4.98 13.70
C SER A 409 -3.42 -5.67 13.00
N ALA A 410 -2.25 -5.05 13.05
CA ALA A 410 -1.05 -5.54 12.39
C ALA A 410 0.22 -5.05 13.08
N VAL A 411 1.34 -5.69 12.74
CA VAL A 411 2.68 -5.29 13.12
C VAL A 411 3.38 -4.76 11.88
N ALA A 412 3.81 -3.50 11.90
CA ALA A 412 4.56 -2.91 10.80
C ALA A 412 6.07 -3.02 11.03
N THR A 413 6.81 -3.27 9.96
CA THR A 413 8.27 -3.06 9.98
C THR A 413 8.54 -1.56 9.87
N ILE A 414 9.47 -1.04 10.66
CA ILE A 414 9.84 0.40 10.65
C ILE A 414 11.27 0.62 10.15
N ASP A 415 11.54 1.82 9.61
CA ASP A 415 12.89 2.29 9.34
C ASP A 415 13.43 2.98 10.58
N VAL A 416 14.38 2.31 11.26
CA VAL A 416 15.02 2.82 12.47
C VAL A 416 16.07 3.91 12.21
N ASN A 417 16.36 4.24 10.94
CA ASN A 417 17.25 5.36 10.64
C ASN A 417 16.58 6.69 10.99
N PRO A 418 17.30 7.62 11.64
CA PRO A 418 16.77 8.94 11.94
C PRO A 418 16.31 9.67 10.67
N ILE A 419 15.17 10.33 10.76
CA ILE A 419 14.74 11.32 9.77
C ILE A 419 15.73 12.48 9.83
N SER A 420 16.43 12.73 8.73
CA SER A 420 17.32 13.88 8.61
C SER A 420 16.51 15.18 8.64
N THR A 421 16.83 16.08 9.58
CA THR A 421 16.23 17.43 9.67
C THR A 421 16.46 18.29 8.41
N SER A 422 17.37 17.89 7.53
CA SER A 422 17.66 18.53 6.24
C SER A 422 16.67 18.19 5.12
N ARG A 423 15.71 17.29 5.35
CA ARG A 423 14.60 17.05 4.42
C ARG A 423 13.43 17.97 4.77
N SER A 424 13.44 19.19 4.23
CA SER A 424 12.20 19.92 3.91
C SER A 424 11.38 19.05 2.96
N ARG A 425 10.64 18.09 3.50
CA ARG A 425 9.78 17.19 2.76
C ARG A 425 8.36 17.45 3.22
N TYR A 426 7.53 17.81 2.25
CA TYR A 426 6.06 17.89 2.30
C TYR A 426 5.42 19.16 2.86
N SER A 427 5.48 20.24 2.06
CA SER A 427 4.32 21.12 1.86
C SER A 427 3.61 20.89 0.52
N ASN A 428 4.02 19.88 -0.27
CA ASN A 428 3.58 19.78 -1.68
C ASN A 428 2.57 18.66 -2.00
N PHE A 429 2.09 17.85 -1.04
CA PHE A 429 1.12 16.78 -1.35
C PHE A 429 -0.34 17.07 -1.01
N VAL A 430 -0.66 18.19 -0.34
CA VAL A 430 -2.06 18.53 -0.03
C VAL A 430 -2.73 19.39 -1.13
N SER A 431 -1.99 19.82 -2.17
CA SER A 431 -2.52 20.73 -3.19
C SER A 431 -3.20 20.06 -4.40
N MET A 432 -3.25 18.73 -4.52
CA MET A 432 -3.82 18.06 -5.70
C MET A 432 -5.26 17.53 -5.57
N LEU A 433 -5.95 17.78 -4.45
CA LEU A 433 -7.34 17.32 -4.26
C LEU A 433 -8.33 18.40 -3.79
N GLN A 434 -8.05 19.69 -4.02
CA GLN A 434 -9.14 20.68 -3.99
C GLN A 434 -9.80 20.77 -5.37
N PRO A 435 -11.11 20.45 -5.49
CA PRO A 435 -11.86 20.89 -6.65
C PRO A 435 -11.79 22.41 -6.69
N THR A 436 -11.47 22.98 -7.86
CA THR A 436 -11.60 24.41 -8.10
C THR A 436 -13.03 24.83 -7.79
N ALA A 437 -13.24 25.42 -6.60
CA ALA A 437 -14.48 26.07 -6.25
C ALA A 437 -14.67 27.22 -7.25
N GLY A 438 -15.66 27.05 -8.14
CA GLY A 438 -16.09 28.08 -9.06
C GLY A 438 -16.40 29.36 -8.28
N LEU A 439 -15.82 30.46 -8.72
CA LEU A 439 -16.14 31.81 -8.28
C LEU A 439 -17.64 32.05 -8.50
N VAL A 440 -18.45 31.94 -7.45
CA VAL A 440 -19.81 32.47 -7.43
C VAL A 440 -19.69 33.96 -7.19
N ASN A 441 -19.88 34.74 -8.25
CA ASN A 441 -19.96 36.19 -8.19
C ASN A 441 -21.30 36.59 -7.57
N SER A 442 -21.31 36.93 -6.28
CA SER A 442 -22.47 37.53 -5.60
C SER A 442 -22.44 39.05 -5.77
N SER A 443 -23.13 39.57 -6.78
CA SER A 443 -23.50 40.98 -6.83
C SER A 443 -24.70 41.22 -5.92
N SER A 444 -24.45 41.81 -4.75
CA SER A 444 -25.46 42.40 -3.87
C SER A 444 -25.31 43.92 -3.90
N THR A 445 -26.23 44.60 -4.57
CA THR A 445 -26.61 45.98 -4.23
C THR A 445 -28.12 46.00 -4.11
N GLY A 446 -28.58 46.22 -2.88
CA GLY A 446 -29.99 46.31 -2.54
C GLY A 446 -30.68 47.55 -3.09
N ARG A 447 -32.00 47.43 -3.14
CA ARG A 447 -32.93 48.37 -2.52
C ARG A 447 -33.80 47.61 -1.54
#